data_AF-A0A7J6VW27-F1
#
_entry.id   AF-A0A7J6VW27-F1
#
_cell.length_a   1.000
_cell.length_b   1.000
_cell.length_c   1.000
_cell.angle_alpha   90.00
_cell.angle_beta   90.00
_cell.angle_gamma   90.00
#
_symmetry.space_group_name_H-M   'P 1'
#
loop_
_entity.id
_entity.type
_entity.pdbx_description
1 polymer ?
#
loop_
_entity_poly.entity_id
_entity_poly.type
_entity_poly.pdbx_seq_one_letter_code
_entity_poly.pdbx_strand_id
1 'polypeptide(L)'
;MVILEKLNLIMEKLKLAVFSKTWPVGVAHGAMERHAWTLYTSLADRGHEIHVFTVPSDRRSHTDIHDGNLHVHFAANDHGSVNCSLVFEIFHKENNGRSFDYVHTESVSLPHWRAKMAPNVAVTWHGIWYEIMHSKLFEQLLSDPQGLKNRIRY
;
A
#
# COMPACT_ATOMS: atom_id res chain seq x y z
N MET A 1 -12.27 29.12 -18.19
CA MET A 1 -12.22 28.59 -16.80
C MET A 1 -13.57 27.95 -16.45
N VAL A 2 -14.02 26.92 -17.19
CA VAL A 2 -15.32 26.23 -16.94
C VAL A 2 -15.20 24.71 -17.24
N ILE A 3 -14.07 24.25 -17.79
CA ILE A 3 -13.89 22.86 -18.23
C ILE A 3 -13.26 21.98 -17.13
N LEU A 4 -12.56 22.56 -16.14
CA LEU A 4 -11.90 21.80 -15.07
C LEU A 4 -12.82 21.39 -13.91
N GLU A 5 -14.00 21.98 -13.76
CA GLU A 5 -14.99 21.57 -12.73
C GLU A 5 -15.83 20.36 -13.17
N LYS A 6 -15.88 20.04 -14.47
CA LYS A 6 -16.70 18.96 -15.03
C LYS A 6 -16.02 17.59 -15.13
N LEU A 7 -14.74 17.50 -14.73
CA LEU A 7 -14.05 16.24 -14.49
C LEU A 7 -13.92 15.94 -13.00
N ASN A 8 -14.86 16.44 -12.19
CA ASN A 8 -15.29 15.71 -11.02
C ASN A 8 -16.06 14.47 -11.53
N LEU A 9 -15.34 13.56 -12.19
CA LEU A 9 -15.78 12.18 -12.32
C LEU A 9 -16.25 11.82 -10.91
N ILE A 10 -17.47 11.34 -10.79
CA ILE A 10 -18.00 10.77 -9.56
C ILE A 10 -17.15 9.51 -9.33
N MET A 11 -15.91 9.71 -8.87
CA MET A 11 -15.05 8.63 -8.44
C MET A 11 -15.72 8.10 -7.20
N GLU A 12 -16.13 6.85 -7.30
CA GLU A 12 -16.66 6.08 -6.20
C GLU A 12 -15.76 6.25 -4.98
N LYS A 13 -16.34 6.53 -3.81
CA LYS A 13 -15.58 6.73 -2.58
C LYS A 13 -15.15 5.38 -2.02
N LEU A 14 -13.99 4.93 -2.49
CA LEU A 14 -13.40 3.65 -2.10
C LEU A 14 -12.88 3.66 -0.66
N LYS A 15 -12.92 2.49 -0.02
CA LYS A 15 -12.16 2.12 1.18
C LYS A 15 -10.90 1.37 0.77
N LEU A 16 -9.73 1.91 1.11
CA LEU A 16 -8.44 1.35 0.73
C LEU A 16 -7.66 0.90 1.97
N ALA A 17 -7.20 -0.34 1.95
CA ALA A 17 -6.19 -0.83 2.90
C ALA A 17 -4.82 -0.66 2.28
N VAL A 18 -3.90 -0.05 3.00
CA VAL A 18 -2.56 0.29 2.52
C VAL A 18 -1.54 -0.30 3.45
N PHE A 19 -0.67 -1.17 2.96
CA PHE A 19 0.49 -1.66 3.69
C PHE A 19 1.73 -0.90 3.21
N SER A 20 2.39 -0.16 4.11
CA SER A 20 3.59 0.62 3.81
C SER A 20 4.66 0.41 4.89
N LYS A 21 5.93 0.46 4.51
CA LYS A 21 7.05 0.12 5.39
C LYS A 21 7.21 1.08 6.54
N THR A 22 7.07 2.37 6.29
CA THR A 22 7.22 3.42 7.29
C THR A 22 6.31 4.59 6.95
N TRP A 23 5.82 5.26 7.98
CA TRP A 23 5.04 6.48 7.85
C TRP A 23 5.79 7.66 8.46
N PRO A 24 5.82 8.81 7.78
CA PRO A 24 6.53 9.97 8.27
C PRO A 24 5.96 10.51 9.58
N VAL A 25 6.84 10.68 10.57
CA VAL A 25 6.60 11.46 11.79
C VAL A 25 7.74 12.47 11.97
N GLY A 26 7.40 13.74 12.21
CA GLY A 26 8.35 14.84 12.36
C GLY A 26 8.66 15.60 11.06
N VAL A 27 9.88 16.11 10.92
CA VAL A 27 10.26 17.11 9.89
C VAL A 27 11.20 16.60 8.78
N ALA A 28 11.78 15.40 8.92
CA ALA A 28 12.70 14.84 7.93
C ALA A 28 12.19 13.49 7.43
N HIS A 29 11.88 13.42 6.14
CA HIS A 29 11.29 12.22 5.52
C HIS A 29 12.09 11.80 4.28
N GLY A 30 12.37 10.50 4.19
CA GLY A 30 12.93 9.89 2.99
C GLY A 30 11.96 9.99 1.80
N ALA A 31 12.46 9.70 0.59
CA ALA A 31 11.65 9.79 -0.62
C ALA A 31 10.41 8.86 -0.60
N MET A 32 10.54 7.68 0.00
CA MET A 32 9.44 6.71 0.12
C MET A 32 8.38 7.14 1.14
N GLU A 33 8.79 7.65 2.30
CA GLU A 33 7.88 8.17 3.32
C GLU A 33 7.07 9.35 2.78
N ARG A 34 7.73 10.26 2.05
CA ARG A 34 7.07 11.38 1.38
C ARG A 34 6.12 10.91 0.30
N HIS A 35 6.49 9.90 -0.48
CA HIS A 35 5.63 9.32 -1.51
C HIS A 35 4.34 8.75 -0.90
N ALA A 36 4.46 7.89 0.10
CA ALA A 36 3.34 7.30 0.81
C ALA A 36 2.42 8.40 1.38
N TRP A 37 2.98 9.33 2.16
CA TRP A 37 2.21 10.43 2.75
C TRP A 37 1.49 11.27 1.71
N THR A 38 2.18 11.67 0.64
CA THR A 38 1.58 12.52 -0.40
C THR A 38 0.42 11.81 -1.08
N LEU A 39 0.60 10.54 -1.46
CA LEU A 39 -0.41 9.76 -2.16
C LEU A 39 -1.64 9.54 -1.29
N TYR A 40 -1.46 9.00 -0.09
CA TYR A 40 -2.58 8.56 0.74
C TYR A 40 -3.33 9.71 1.38
N THR A 41 -2.64 10.79 1.78
CA THR A 41 -3.31 12.03 2.22
C THR A 41 -4.11 12.64 1.08
N SER A 42 -3.55 12.72 -0.13
CA SER A 42 -4.28 13.27 -1.28
C SER A 42 -5.49 12.42 -1.70
N LEU A 43 -5.50 11.10 -1.44
CA LEU A 43 -6.67 10.26 -1.68
C LEU A 43 -7.73 10.47 -0.59
N ALA A 44 -7.31 10.59 0.67
CA ALA A 44 -8.20 10.92 1.79
C ALA A 44 -8.89 12.29 1.60
N ASP A 45 -8.14 13.31 1.15
CA ASP A 45 -8.65 14.65 0.82
C ASP A 45 -9.68 14.61 -0.31
N ARG A 46 -9.54 13.66 -1.23
CA ARG A 46 -10.53 13.40 -2.29
C ARG A 46 -11.74 12.61 -1.81
N GLY A 47 -11.81 12.23 -0.54
CA GLY A 47 -12.95 11.56 0.08
C GLY A 47 -12.89 10.04 0.12
N HIS A 48 -11.75 9.42 -0.25
CA HIS A 48 -11.56 7.99 -0.06
C HIS A 48 -11.24 7.67 1.40
N GLU A 49 -11.74 6.57 1.94
CA GLU A 49 -11.42 6.11 3.30
C GLU A 49 -10.13 5.30 3.24
N ILE A 50 -9.05 5.80 3.83
CA ILE A 50 -7.71 5.24 3.72
C ILE A 50 -7.25 4.71 5.06
N HIS A 51 -6.95 3.42 5.13
CA HIS A 51 -6.32 2.80 6.29
C HIS A 51 -4.89 2.41 5.95
N VAL A 52 -3.92 3.07 6.57
CA VAL A 52 -2.50 2.78 6.43
C VAL A 52 -2.03 1.92 7.58
N PHE A 53 -1.45 0.76 7.27
CA PHE A 53 -0.94 -0.25 8.17
C PHE A 53 0.59 -0.22 8.13
N THR A 54 1.24 0.31 9.16
CA THR A 54 2.65 0.72 9.07
C THR A 54 3.35 0.86 10.43
N VAL A 55 4.55 1.46 10.44
CA VAL A 55 5.30 1.87 11.64
C VAL A 55 5.78 3.32 11.50
N PRO A 56 5.99 4.05 12.61
CA PRO A 56 6.50 5.41 12.57
C PRO A 56 7.98 5.46 12.13
N SER A 57 8.35 6.45 11.33
CA SER A 57 9.70 6.60 10.78
C SER A 57 10.79 6.81 11.83
N ASP A 58 10.44 7.37 13.00
CA ASP A 58 11.38 7.57 14.11
C ASP A 58 11.57 6.32 15.00
N ARG A 59 10.86 5.22 14.68
CA ARG A 59 10.86 3.93 15.41
C ARG A 59 10.50 4.06 16.89
N ARG A 60 9.79 5.11 17.28
CA ARG A 60 9.27 5.29 18.64
C ARG A 60 7.83 4.80 18.74
N SER A 61 7.33 4.63 19.95
CA SER A 61 5.90 4.38 20.13
C SER A 61 5.12 5.66 19.80
N HIS A 62 4.13 5.53 18.93
CA HIS A 62 3.19 6.58 18.57
C HIS A 62 1.78 6.03 18.68
N THR A 63 0.83 6.89 19.05
CA THR A 63 -0.60 6.58 18.94
C THR A 63 -1.03 6.60 17.49
N ASP A 64 -2.01 5.76 17.14
CA ASP A 64 -2.62 5.78 15.82
C ASP A 64 -3.12 7.18 15.45
N ILE A 65 -3.07 7.50 14.15
CA ILE A 65 -3.50 8.79 13.62
C ILE A 65 -4.87 8.61 12.97
N HIS A 66 -5.81 9.49 13.32
CA HIS A 66 -7.11 9.56 12.68
C HIS A 66 -7.41 11.01 12.32
N ASP A 67 -7.29 11.34 11.04
CA ASP A 67 -7.50 12.68 10.51
C ASP A 67 -8.44 12.62 9.30
N GLY A 68 -9.69 13.03 9.49
CA GLY A 68 -10.73 12.91 8.46
C GLY A 68 -10.89 11.46 7.98
N ASN A 69 -10.63 11.23 6.69
CA ASN A 69 -10.70 9.90 6.06
C ASN A 69 -9.36 9.14 6.08
N LEU A 70 -8.33 9.67 6.73
CA LEU A 70 -7.02 9.04 6.85
C LEU A 70 -6.86 8.41 8.23
N HIS A 71 -6.66 7.09 8.26
CA HIS A 71 -6.43 6.31 9.46
C HIS A 71 -5.09 5.60 9.37
N VAL A 72 -4.11 5.98 10.20
CA VAL A 72 -2.78 5.36 10.25
C VAL A 72 -2.67 4.51 11.51
N HIS A 73 -2.48 3.22 11.31
CA HIS A 73 -2.36 2.19 12.33
C HIS A 73 -0.89 1.80 12.50
N PHE A 74 -0.33 2.07 13.68
CA PHE A 74 1.06 1.78 14.00
C PHE A 74 1.21 0.42 14.70
N ALA A 75 1.91 -0.50 14.05
CA ALA A 75 2.19 -1.83 14.60
C ALA A 75 3.68 -2.18 14.45
N ALA A 76 4.51 -1.71 15.37
CA ALA A 76 5.92 -2.05 15.41
C ALA A 76 6.18 -3.36 16.17
N ASN A 77 7.18 -4.11 15.73
CA ASN A 77 7.83 -5.14 16.55
C ASN A 77 8.94 -4.52 17.41
N ASP A 78 9.59 -5.34 18.23
CA ASP A 78 10.66 -4.93 19.14
C ASP A 78 11.89 -4.33 18.43
N HIS A 79 11.99 -4.49 17.10
CA HIS A 79 13.06 -3.93 16.27
C HIS A 79 12.63 -2.65 15.52
N GLY A 80 11.42 -2.14 15.77
CA GLY A 80 10.89 -0.94 15.11
C GLY A 80 10.50 -1.15 13.64
N SER A 81 10.35 -2.40 13.19
CA SER A 81 9.80 -2.73 11.87
C SER A 81 8.37 -3.25 11.98
N VAL A 82 7.66 -3.33 10.85
CA VAL A 82 6.25 -3.73 10.80
C VAL A 82 6.05 -5.14 11.39
N ASN A 83 5.24 -5.25 12.44
CA ASN A 83 4.80 -6.52 12.99
C ASN A 83 3.67 -7.08 12.11
N CYS A 84 4.04 -7.91 11.13
CA CYS A 84 3.12 -8.47 10.13
C CYS A 84 1.89 -9.17 10.72
N SER A 85 2.00 -9.82 11.88
CA SER A 85 0.85 -10.48 12.50
C SER A 85 -0.13 -9.46 13.08
N LEU A 86 0.39 -8.46 13.78
CA LEU A 86 -0.42 -7.41 14.42
C LEU A 86 -1.12 -6.53 13.38
N VAL A 87 -0.42 -6.04 12.35
CA VAL A 87 -1.09 -5.25 11.29
C VAL A 87 -2.16 -6.06 10.56
N PHE A 88 -1.99 -7.37 10.41
CA PHE A 88 -2.99 -8.20 9.76
C PHE A 88 -4.23 -8.44 10.64
N GLU A 89 -4.05 -8.49 11.96
CA GLU A 89 -5.17 -8.50 12.92
C GLU A 89 -5.96 -7.18 12.87
N ILE A 90 -5.27 -6.05 12.88
CA ILE A 90 -5.90 -4.72 12.76
C ILE A 90 -6.63 -4.62 11.41
N PHE A 91 -5.99 -5.03 10.31
CA PHE A 91 -6.62 -5.10 8.99
C PHE A 91 -7.92 -5.90 9.01
N HIS A 92 -7.95 -7.09 9.60
CA HIS A 92 -9.16 -7.89 9.70
C HIS A 92 -10.25 -7.23 10.53
N LYS A 93 -9.88 -6.59 11.65
CA LYS A 93 -10.80 -5.84 12.49
C LYS A 93 -11.48 -4.72 11.69
N GLU A 94 -10.71 -3.92 10.96
CA GLU A 94 -11.24 -2.82 10.13
C GLU A 94 -12.07 -3.33 8.94
N ASN A 95 -11.66 -4.45 8.34
CA ASN A 95 -12.35 -5.07 7.22
C ASN A 95 -13.70 -5.69 7.62
N ASN A 96 -13.85 -6.13 8.87
CA ASN A 96 -15.11 -6.70 9.38
C ASN A 96 -16.20 -5.64 9.59
N GLY A 97 -15.83 -4.37 9.82
CA GLY A 97 -16.81 -3.28 9.94
C GLY A 97 -17.37 -2.85 8.58
N ARG A 98 -16.48 -2.56 7.64
CA ARG A 98 -16.78 -2.33 6.22
C ARG A 98 -15.61 -2.89 5.42
N SER A 99 -15.89 -3.80 4.50
CA SER A 99 -14.86 -4.42 3.65
C SER A 99 -14.06 -3.37 2.90
N PHE A 100 -12.76 -3.61 2.76
CA PHE A 100 -11.92 -2.84 1.86
C PHE A 100 -12.25 -3.17 0.41
N ASP A 101 -12.37 -2.14 -0.43
CA ASP A 101 -12.60 -2.30 -1.86
C ASP A 101 -11.32 -2.78 -2.56
N TYR A 102 -10.17 -2.24 -2.14
CA TYR A 102 -8.85 -2.61 -2.63
C TYR A 102 -7.81 -2.65 -1.51
N VAL A 103 -6.81 -3.49 -1.70
CA VAL A 103 -5.62 -3.54 -0.86
C VAL A 103 -4.40 -3.12 -1.67
N HIS A 104 -3.67 -2.13 -1.22
CA HIS A 104 -2.42 -1.71 -1.84
C HIS A 104 -1.24 -2.08 -0.94
N THR A 105 -0.27 -2.80 -1.48
CA THR A 105 1.01 -3.07 -0.83
C THR A 105 2.12 -2.24 -1.50
N GLU A 106 2.57 -1.20 -0.81
CA GLU A 106 3.62 -0.29 -1.25
C GLU A 106 4.99 -0.90 -0.95
N SER A 107 5.91 -0.90 -1.93
CA SER A 107 7.24 -1.51 -1.82
C SER A 107 7.22 -2.97 -1.33
N VAL A 108 6.14 -3.71 -1.62
CA VAL A 108 5.89 -5.10 -1.18
C VAL A 108 5.93 -5.25 0.37
N SER A 109 5.32 -4.30 1.07
CA SER A 109 5.25 -4.30 2.55
C SER A 109 4.39 -5.42 3.13
N LEU A 110 3.39 -5.89 2.37
CA LEU A 110 2.61 -7.07 2.72
C LEU A 110 3.28 -8.34 2.15
N PRO A 111 3.68 -9.31 3.00
CA PRO A 111 4.25 -10.57 2.52
C PRO A 111 3.28 -11.33 1.61
N HIS A 112 3.82 -12.00 0.58
CA HIS A 112 3.02 -12.63 -0.46
C HIS A 112 1.97 -13.64 0.06
N TRP A 113 2.26 -14.38 1.13
CA TRP A 113 1.31 -15.33 1.73
C TRP A 113 0.12 -14.65 2.39
N ARG A 114 0.29 -13.43 2.91
CA ARG A 114 -0.80 -12.60 3.42
C ARG A 114 -1.55 -11.91 2.29
N ALA A 115 -0.84 -11.44 1.26
CA ALA A 115 -1.46 -10.81 0.09
C ALA A 115 -2.45 -11.75 -0.62
N LYS A 116 -2.16 -13.07 -0.68
CA LYS A 116 -3.09 -14.08 -1.22
C LYS A 116 -4.43 -14.17 -0.49
N MET A 117 -4.50 -13.67 0.75
CA MET A 117 -5.71 -13.69 1.57
C MET A 117 -6.54 -12.40 1.45
N ALA A 118 -6.04 -11.40 0.71
CA ALA A 118 -6.69 -10.11 0.54
C ALA A 118 -7.37 -10.02 -0.84
N PRO A 119 -8.57 -9.43 -0.95
CA PRO A 119 -9.21 -9.18 -2.24
C PRO A 119 -8.56 -7.99 -2.96
N ASN A 120 -8.63 -7.98 -4.30
CA ASN A 120 -8.30 -6.83 -5.14
C ASN A 120 -6.96 -6.14 -4.79
N VAL A 121 -5.88 -6.92 -4.78
CA VAL A 121 -4.55 -6.45 -4.38
C VAL A 121 -3.84 -5.72 -5.52
N ALA A 122 -3.46 -4.47 -5.29
CA ALA A 122 -2.53 -3.71 -6.09
C ALA A 122 -1.14 -3.66 -5.42
N VAL A 123 -0.09 -3.59 -6.23
CA VAL A 123 1.30 -3.54 -5.74
C VAL A 123 2.05 -2.41 -6.44
N THR A 124 2.76 -1.59 -5.68
CA THR A 124 3.77 -0.69 -6.25
C THR A 124 5.16 -1.19 -5.90
N TRP A 125 6.03 -1.15 -6.90
CA TRP A 125 7.42 -1.56 -6.80
C TRP A 125 8.29 -0.32 -6.91
N HIS A 126 9.22 -0.13 -5.98
CA HIS A 126 10.11 1.03 -5.95
C HIS A 126 11.58 0.59 -5.98
N GLY A 127 12.43 1.42 -6.59
CA GLY A 127 13.90 1.27 -6.60
C GLY A 127 14.40 -0.08 -7.10
N ILE A 128 15.41 -0.63 -6.41
CA ILE A 128 16.10 -1.88 -6.76
C ILE A 128 15.15 -3.08 -6.91
N TRP A 129 13.98 -3.06 -6.27
CA TRP A 129 13.03 -4.17 -6.38
C TRP A 129 12.32 -4.20 -7.73
N TYR A 130 12.05 -3.03 -8.29
CA TYR A 130 11.64 -2.91 -9.69
C TYR A 130 12.76 -3.42 -10.60
N GLU A 131 14.02 -2.99 -10.39
CA GLU A 131 15.16 -3.43 -11.20
C GLU A 131 15.40 -4.96 -11.14
N ILE A 132 15.29 -5.57 -9.96
CA ILE A 132 15.48 -7.02 -9.74
C ILE A 132 14.35 -7.85 -10.35
N MET A 133 13.10 -7.40 -10.25
CA MET A 133 11.97 -8.06 -10.91
C MET A 133 12.09 -7.94 -12.43
N HIS A 134 12.47 -6.75 -12.90
CA HIS A 134 12.66 -6.50 -14.33
C HIS A 134 13.86 -7.25 -14.89
N SER A 135 14.95 -7.49 -14.14
CA SER A 135 16.10 -8.26 -14.64
C SER A 135 15.77 -9.74 -14.86
N LYS A 136 15.17 -10.41 -13.88
CA LYS A 136 14.78 -11.82 -14.01
C LYS A 136 13.65 -12.04 -15.01
N LEU A 137 12.67 -11.14 -15.03
CA LEU A 137 11.57 -11.22 -15.99
C LEU A 137 12.06 -10.96 -17.42
N PHE A 138 12.94 -9.97 -17.65
CA PHE A 138 13.54 -9.73 -18.97
C PHE A 138 14.46 -10.87 -19.40
N GLU A 139 15.33 -11.37 -18.51
CA GLU A 139 16.18 -12.53 -18.82
C GLU A 139 15.32 -13.73 -19.21
N GLN A 140 14.21 -13.98 -18.51
CA GLN A 140 13.28 -15.04 -18.87
C GLN A 140 12.58 -14.78 -20.22
N LEU A 141 12.11 -13.55 -20.48
CA LEU A 141 11.47 -13.16 -21.74
C LEU A 141 12.41 -13.30 -22.95
N LEU A 142 13.70 -13.00 -22.76
CA LEU A 142 14.74 -13.09 -23.78
C LEU A 142 15.24 -14.53 -23.96
N SER A 143 15.22 -15.35 -22.91
CA SER A 143 15.67 -16.74 -22.94
C SER A 143 14.66 -17.73 -23.53
N ASP A 144 13.35 -17.42 -23.53
CA ASP A 144 12.31 -18.24 -24.15
C ASP A 144 11.13 -17.39 -24.70
N PRO A 145 11.22 -16.91 -25.95
CA PRO A 145 10.15 -16.15 -26.59
C PRO A 145 8.85 -16.94 -26.81
N GLN A 146 8.85 -18.28 -26.66
CA GLN A 146 7.70 -19.15 -26.92
C GLN A 146 7.04 -19.72 -25.64
N GLY A 147 7.72 -19.65 -24.49
CA GLY A 147 7.27 -20.21 -23.21
C GLY A 147 5.98 -19.61 -22.63
N LEU A 148 5.56 -18.43 -23.11
CA LEU A 148 4.31 -17.77 -22.71
C LEU A 148 3.05 -18.42 -23.30
N LYS A 149 3.14 -19.21 -24.39
CA LYS A 149 1.97 -19.87 -25.00
C LYS A 149 1.48 -21.12 -24.26
N ASN A 150 2.31 -21.74 -23.44
CA ASN A 150 2.03 -23.06 -22.87
C ASN A 150 1.69 -23.07 -21.36
N ARG A 151 1.60 -21.91 -20.69
CA ARG A 151 1.36 -21.85 -19.24
C ARG A 151 0.17 -20.99 -18.78
N ILE A 152 -0.77 -20.69 -19.67
CA ILE A 152 -2.11 -20.24 -19.28
C ILE A 152 -3.09 -21.38 -19.56
N ARG A 153 -3.08 -22.36 -18.66
CA ARG A 153 -4.24 -23.20 -18.38
C ARG A 153 -4.35 -23.29 -16.87
N TYR A 154 -5.17 -22.42 -16.30
CA TYR A 154 -6.26 -22.74 -15.37
C TYR A 154 -7.28 -21.62 -15.48
#